data_AF-A0AAD1H0C7-F1
#
_entry.id   AF-A0AAD1H0C7-F1
#
_cell.length_a   1.000
_cell.length_b   1.000
_cell.length_c   1.000
_cell.angle_alpha   90.00
_cell.angle_beta   90.00
_cell.angle_gamma   90.00
#
_symmetry.space_group_name_H-M   'P 1'
#
loop_
_entity.id
_entity.type
_entity.pdbx_description
1 polymer ?
#
loop_
_entity_poly.entity_id
_entity_poly.type
_entity_poly.pdbx_seq_one_letter_code
_entity_poly.pdbx_strand_id
1 'polypeptide(L)'
;MDAAGTMPDEPGYVAAKVGPGAATRPAPGTHLGSDREQGIEQEMELSLELREHPEDAATEQGIGTIKLLREVLLNPGLYLLFGGIIIGLISRLQGPKVVHDDDNVFVAAFQGVLCLFLLEMGMTASRRLKDLKTAGPGFILFGLLAPNLFATLGIITAHTYAHLTHFHFKPGTYILFAVLCAAASYIAVPAVQRLAIPEASPTLPLAASLGLTFSYNVTIGIPLYIEIARVITQHFPIG
;
A
#
# COMPACT_ATOMS: atom_id res chain seq x y z
N MET A 1 -34.53 -51.03 9.14
CA MET A 1 -35.55 -50.51 8.21
C MET A 1 -34.98 -49.30 7.52
N ASP A 2 -35.05 -49.25 6.20
CA ASP A 2 -34.60 -48.09 5.41
C ASP A 2 -35.65 -46.96 5.42
N ALA A 3 -35.37 -45.85 4.72
CA ALA A 3 -36.27 -44.69 4.64
C ALA A 3 -37.60 -44.97 3.91
N ALA A 4 -37.70 -46.10 3.19
CA ALA A 4 -38.93 -46.58 2.57
C ALA A 4 -39.70 -47.59 3.45
N GLY A 5 -39.18 -47.91 4.64
CA GLY A 5 -39.81 -48.78 5.62
C GLY A 5 -39.57 -50.28 5.40
N THR A 6 -38.64 -50.66 4.52
CA THR A 6 -38.38 -52.06 4.13
C THR A 6 -37.21 -52.65 4.94
N MET A 7 -37.20 -53.97 5.14
CA MET A 7 -36.12 -54.68 5.85
C MET A 7 -35.16 -55.43 4.91
N PRO A 8 -33.87 -55.57 5.27
CA PRO A 8 -32.84 -56.11 4.37
C PRO A 8 -33.07 -57.55 3.90
N ASP A 9 -33.92 -58.29 4.61
CA ASP A 9 -34.12 -59.73 4.42
C ASP A 9 -35.40 -60.05 3.62
N GLU A 10 -36.11 -59.03 3.11
CA GLU A 10 -37.30 -59.21 2.28
C GLU A 10 -36.95 -59.34 0.78
N PRO A 11 -37.58 -60.27 0.04
CA PRO A 11 -37.35 -60.44 -1.38
C PRO A 11 -37.84 -59.21 -2.17
N GLY A 12 -36.89 -58.41 -2.67
CA GLY A 12 -37.14 -57.14 -3.36
C GLY A 12 -36.32 -55.96 -2.82
N TYR A 13 -35.54 -56.15 -1.75
CA TYR A 13 -34.67 -55.12 -1.19
C TYR A 13 -33.55 -54.70 -2.14
N VAL A 14 -33.47 -53.40 -2.46
CA VAL A 14 -32.41 -52.81 -3.28
C VAL A 14 -31.63 -51.81 -2.42
N ALA A 15 -30.38 -52.13 -2.09
CA ALA A 15 -29.53 -51.23 -1.30
C ALA A 15 -29.28 -49.92 -2.05
N ALA A 16 -29.70 -48.79 -1.48
CA ALA A 16 -29.47 -47.48 -2.05
C ALA A 16 -27.96 -47.20 -2.15
N LYS A 17 -27.47 -46.98 -3.37
CA LYS A 17 -26.07 -46.63 -3.64
C LYS A 17 -25.80 -45.22 -3.11
N VAL A 18 -25.02 -45.12 -2.05
CA VAL A 18 -24.61 -43.85 -1.44
C VAL A 18 -23.70 -43.11 -2.43
N GLY A 19 -24.20 -42.01 -3.00
CA GLY A 19 -23.41 -41.09 -3.80
C GLY A 19 -22.48 -40.22 -2.94
N PRO A 20 -21.42 -39.65 -3.52
CA PRO A 20 -20.47 -38.83 -2.77
C PRO A 20 -21.17 -37.53 -2.32
N GLY A 21 -21.49 -37.44 -1.03
CA GLY A 21 -22.14 -36.26 -0.43
C GLY A 21 -23.24 -36.56 0.60
N ALA A 22 -23.63 -37.81 0.83
CA ALA A 22 -24.63 -38.12 1.86
C ALA A 22 -24.01 -38.13 3.27
N ALA A 23 -24.50 -37.24 4.13
CA ALA A 23 -24.11 -37.15 5.53
C ALA A 23 -24.42 -38.46 6.29
N THR A 24 -23.38 -39.15 6.73
CA THR A 24 -23.50 -40.32 7.60
C THR A 24 -23.89 -39.86 9.01
N ARG A 25 -25.08 -40.28 9.48
CA ARG A 25 -25.52 -40.06 10.86
C ARG A 25 -24.76 -41.04 11.78
N PRO A 26 -24.03 -40.60 12.82
CA PRO A 26 -23.34 -41.52 13.73
C PRO A 26 -24.33 -42.23 14.66
N ALA A 27 -23.95 -43.44 15.09
CA ALA A 27 -24.77 -44.30 15.93
C ALA A 27 -25.06 -43.69 17.33
N PRO A 28 -26.21 -44.00 17.95
CA PRO A 28 -26.59 -43.42 19.23
C PRO A 28 -25.81 -44.07 20.38
N GLY A 29 -25.01 -43.29 21.12
CA GLY A 29 -24.40 -43.80 22.36
C GLY A 29 -23.17 -43.07 22.90
N THR A 30 -22.55 -42.14 22.18
CA THR A 30 -21.33 -41.46 22.64
C THR A 30 -21.62 -40.06 23.17
N HIS A 31 -21.14 -39.81 24.39
CA HIS A 31 -21.17 -38.54 25.12
C HIS A 31 -20.84 -37.33 24.22
N LEU A 32 -21.83 -36.48 23.92
CA LEU A 32 -21.71 -35.29 23.06
C LEU A 32 -22.42 -34.08 23.70
N GLY A 33 -22.08 -33.78 24.96
CA GLY A 33 -22.51 -32.55 25.63
C GLY A 33 -21.57 -31.37 25.33
N SER A 34 -20.26 -31.57 25.49
CA SER A 34 -19.26 -30.50 25.42
C SER A 34 -19.01 -29.98 23.99
N ASP A 35 -18.90 -30.88 23.01
CA ASP A 35 -18.46 -30.50 21.66
C ASP A 35 -19.55 -29.74 20.89
N ARG A 36 -20.82 -29.99 21.25
CA ARG A 36 -21.96 -29.30 20.65
C ARG A 36 -22.15 -27.90 21.26
N GLU A 37 -21.89 -27.73 22.55
CA GLU A 37 -21.91 -26.41 23.20
C GLU A 37 -20.77 -25.52 22.68
N GLN A 38 -19.57 -26.08 22.52
CA GLN A 38 -18.43 -25.35 21.95
C GLN A 38 -18.66 -24.95 20.49
N GLY A 39 -19.27 -25.82 19.67
CA GLY A 39 -19.62 -25.48 18.29
C GLY A 39 -20.66 -24.36 18.18
N ILE A 40 -21.62 -24.33 19.10
CA ILE A 40 -22.65 -23.28 19.14
C ILE A 40 -22.05 -21.95 19.62
N GLU A 41 -21.14 -21.95 20.59
CA GLU A 41 -20.40 -20.74 21.01
C GLU A 41 -19.52 -20.20 19.88
N GLN A 42 -18.86 -21.07 19.11
CA GLN A 42 -18.05 -20.67 17.96
C GLN A 42 -18.89 -20.11 16.80
N GLU A 43 -20.03 -20.73 16.48
CA GLU A 43 -20.95 -20.20 15.47
C GLU A 43 -21.59 -18.88 15.93
N MET A 44 -21.81 -18.71 17.24
CA MET A 44 -22.34 -17.48 17.83
C MET A 44 -21.28 -16.36 17.86
N GLU A 45 -20.02 -16.65 18.19
CA GLU A 45 -18.90 -15.71 18.04
C GLU A 45 -18.69 -15.33 16.56
N LEU A 46 -18.70 -16.30 15.64
CA LEU A 46 -18.56 -16.05 14.20
C LEU A 46 -19.71 -15.19 13.66
N SER A 47 -20.94 -15.43 14.13
CA SER A 47 -22.11 -14.63 13.73
C SER A 47 -22.19 -13.28 14.44
N LEU A 48 -21.49 -13.09 15.57
CA LEU A 48 -21.29 -11.80 16.23
C LEU A 48 -20.18 -10.99 15.55
N GLU A 49 -19.06 -11.62 15.15
CA GLU A 49 -18.03 -10.99 14.31
C GLU A 49 -18.60 -10.55 12.96
N LEU A 50 -19.46 -11.37 12.33
CA LEU A 50 -20.19 -10.98 11.12
C LEU A 50 -21.20 -9.83 11.34
N ARG A 51 -21.59 -9.55 12.59
CA ARG A 51 -22.53 -8.48 12.98
C ARG A 51 -21.84 -7.20 13.46
N GLU A 52 -20.61 -7.27 13.96
CA GLU A 52 -19.78 -6.11 14.34
C GLU A 52 -19.12 -5.43 13.13
N HIS A 53 -19.08 -6.08 11.97
CA HIS A 53 -18.70 -5.48 10.68
C HIS A 53 -19.88 -5.31 9.71
N PRO A 54 -20.94 -4.53 10.03
CA PRO A 54 -22.06 -4.30 9.11
C PRO A 54 -21.74 -3.25 8.01
N GLU A 55 -20.48 -2.99 7.67
CA GLU A 55 -20.09 -2.05 6.61
C GLU A 55 -19.50 -2.69 5.34
N ASP A 56 -19.25 -4.00 5.30
CA ASP A 56 -18.60 -4.64 4.14
C ASP A 56 -19.54 -5.49 3.26
N ALA A 57 -20.86 -5.37 3.46
CA ALA A 57 -21.85 -5.98 2.57
C ALA A 57 -22.33 -4.99 1.51
N ALA A 58 -21.75 -5.12 0.31
CA ALA A 58 -22.35 -4.77 -0.98
C ALA A 58 -23.09 -3.43 -1.04
N THR A 59 -22.33 -2.34 -1.04
CA THR A 59 -22.85 -1.08 -1.59
C THR A 59 -22.59 -1.07 -3.10
N GLU A 60 -23.58 -1.50 -3.88
CA GLU A 60 -23.79 -0.96 -5.22
C GLU A 60 -23.96 0.56 -5.08
N GLN A 61 -22.90 1.34 -5.26
CA GLN A 61 -23.01 2.76 -5.50
C GLN A 61 -22.15 3.11 -6.70
N GLY A 62 -22.82 3.44 -7.80
CA GLY A 62 -22.23 4.16 -8.91
C GLY A 62 -21.38 5.30 -8.34
N ILE A 63 -20.07 5.16 -8.53
CA ILE A 63 -19.07 5.99 -7.88
C ILE A 63 -19.18 7.38 -8.49
N GLY A 64 -19.91 8.27 -7.81
CA GLY A 64 -19.81 9.70 -8.07
C GLY A 64 -18.41 10.16 -7.71
N THR A 65 -17.62 10.55 -8.71
CA THR A 65 -16.29 11.16 -8.61
C THR A 65 -16.16 12.15 -7.44
N ILE A 66 -17.25 12.85 -7.10
CA ILE A 66 -17.33 13.83 -6.01
C ILE A 66 -17.19 13.19 -4.60
N LYS A 67 -17.72 11.98 -4.37
CA LYS A 67 -17.61 11.29 -3.07
C LYS A 67 -16.17 10.85 -2.83
N LEU A 68 -15.52 10.25 -3.84
CA LEU A 68 -14.10 9.90 -3.78
C LEU A 68 -13.20 11.13 -3.68
N LEU A 69 -13.50 12.21 -4.42
CA LEU A 69 -12.72 13.45 -4.34
C LEU A 69 -12.84 14.08 -2.95
N ARG A 70 -14.02 14.04 -2.33
CA ARG A 70 -14.23 14.49 -0.95
C ARG A 70 -13.44 13.63 0.03
N GLU A 71 -13.44 12.31 -0.14
CA GLU A 71 -12.76 11.37 0.75
C GLU A 71 -11.22 11.47 0.66
N VAL A 72 -10.70 11.67 -0.55
CA VAL A 72 -9.27 11.96 -0.77
C VAL A 72 -8.91 13.34 -0.22
N LEU A 73 -9.71 14.38 -0.46
CA LEU A 73 -9.44 15.74 0.05
C LEU A 73 -9.59 15.87 1.57
N LEU A 74 -10.46 15.07 2.20
CA LEU A 74 -10.62 15.04 3.66
C LEU A 74 -9.58 14.14 4.34
N ASN A 75 -8.61 13.59 3.61
CA ASN A 75 -7.50 12.89 4.24
C ASN A 75 -6.77 13.87 5.20
N PRO A 76 -6.62 13.54 6.50
CA PRO A 76 -6.01 14.44 7.47
C PRO A 76 -4.65 14.99 7.03
N GLY A 77 -3.85 14.18 6.33
CA GLY A 77 -2.56 14.62 5.80
C GLY A 77 -2.67 15.68 4.70
N LEU A 78 -3.64 15.55 3.78
CA LEU A 78 -3.87 16.54 2.73
C LEU A 78 -4.44 17.84 3.30
N TYR A 79 -5.36 17.75 4.26
CA TYR A 79 -5.90 18.93 4.93
C TYR A 79 -4.81 19.72 5.66
N LEU A 80 -3.92 19.04 6.38
CA LEU A 80 -2.76 19.66 7.04
C LEU A 80 -1.77 20.27 6.04
N LEU A 81 -1.54 19.61 4.91
CA LEU A 81 -0.68 20.14 3.83
C LEU A 81 -1.24 21.44 3.24
N PHE A 82 -2.52 21.45 2.85
CA PHE A 82 -3.17 22.66 2.34
C PHE A 82 -3.20 23.77 3.38
N GLY A 83 -3.53 23.44 4.63
CA GLY A 83 -3.48 24.38 5.75
C GLY A 83 -2.09 25.00 5.93
N GLY A 84 -1.04 24.20 5.91
CA GLY A 84 0.35 24.67 6.00
C GLY A 84 0.76 25.60 4.85
N ILE A 85 0.36 25.27 3.62
CA ILE A 85 0.63 26.12 2.44
C ILE A 85 -0.09 27.47 2.56
N ILE A 86 -1.37 27.46 2.98
CA ILE A 86 -2.16 28.68 3.17
C ILE A 86 -1.56 29.55 4.28
N ILE A 87 -1.24 28.95 5.43
CA ILE A 87 -0.60 29.64 6.55
C ILE A 87 0.73 30.24 6.09
N GLY A 88 1.58 29.47 5.40
CA GLY A 88 2.86 29.97 4.88
C GLY A 88 2.70 31.12 3.88
N LEU A 89 1.69 31.07 3.02
CA LEU A 89 1.37 32.16 2.09
C LEU A 89 0.94 33.43 2.83
N ILE A 90 0.01 33.30 3.80
CA ILE A 90 -0.48 34.41 4.61
C ILE A 90 0.64 35.02 5.46
N SER A 91 1.47 34.19 6.11
CA SER A 91 2.63 34.64 6.88
C SER A 91 3.64 35.40 6.02
N ARG A 92 3.89 34.96 4.78
CA ARG A 92 4.76 35.69 3.84
C ARG A 92 4.22 37.07 3.47
N LEU A 93 2.89 37.22 3.35
CA LEU A 93 2.25 38.51 3.05
C LEU A 93 2.34 39.52 4.21
N GLN A 94 2.55 39.07 5.44
CA GLN A 94 2.69 39.92 6.63
C GLN A 94 4.10 40.54 6.78
N GLY A 95 5.05 40.19 5.90
CA GLY A 95 6.32 40.88 5.71
C GLY A 95 7.56 40.06 6.10
N PRO A 96 8.75 40.42 5.58
CA PRO A 96 9.97 39.61 5.74
C PRO A 96 10.42 39.43 7.20
N LYS A 97 10.07 40.35 8.09
CA LYS A 97 10.44 40.30 9.52
C LYS A 97 9.75 39.16 10.28
N VAL A 98 8.55 38.76 9.85
CA VAL A 98 7.82 37.61 10.42
C VAL A 98 8.46 36.28 10.01
N VAL A 99 9.19 36.27 8.89
CA VAL A 99 9.85 35.08 8.34
C VAL A 99 11.32 35.01 8.77
N HIS A 100 12.02 36.15 8.85
CA HIS A 100 13.47 36.17 9.09
C HIS A 100 13.89 36.10 10.56
N ASP A 101 13.04 36.47 11.51
CA ASP A 101 13.50 36.69 12.89
C ASP A 101 13.59 35.41 13.75
N ASP A 102 13.14 34.22 13.30
CA ASP A 102 13.27 33.01 14.13
C ASP A 102 13.21 31.66 13.37
N ASP A 103 13.77 31.61 12.16
CA ASP A 103 13.90 30.37 11.38
C ASP A 103 14.65 29.27 12.14
N ASN A 104 15.40 29.59 13.20
CA ASN A 104 16.18 28.62 13.94
C ASN A 104 15.30 27.63 14.71
N VAL A 105 14.20 28.08 15.31
CA VAL A 105 13.22 27.18 15.97
C VAL A 105 12.53 26.33 14.91
N PHE A 106 12.13 26.92 13.77
CA PHE A 106 11.49 26.18 12.69
C PHE A 106 12.42 25.16 12.05
N VAL A 107 13.66 25.53 11.70
CA VAL A 107 14.66 24.66 11.07
C VAL A 107 15.11 23.57 12.05
N ALA A 108 15.38 23.89 13.31
CA ALA A 108 15.78 22.89 14.30
C ALA A 108 14.61 21.94 14.64
N ALA A 109 13.40 22.46 14.85
CA ALA A 109 12.22 21.63 15.07
C ALA A 109 11.90 20.77 13.84
N PHE A 110 12.02 21.32 12.62
CA PHE A 110 11.82 20.59 11.38
C PHE A 110 12.84 19.47 11.22
N GLN A 111 14.13 19.73 11.48
CA GLN A 111 15.16 18.68 11.46
C GLN A 111 14.90 17.60 12.52
N GLY A 112 14.46 17.98 13.72
CA GLY A 112 14.08 17.04 14.77
C GLY A 112 12.90 16.15 14.36
N VAL A 113 11.84 16.76 13.82
CA VAL A 113 10.66 16.04 13.31
C VAL A 113 11.02 15.16 12.11
N LEU A 114 11.85 15.64 11.18
CA LEU A 114 12.35 14.84 10.05
C LEU A 114 13.16 13.64 10.52
N CYS A 115 13.99 13.79 11.56
CA CYS A 115 14.75 12.68 12.13
C CYS A 115 13.82 11.59 12.69
N LEU A 116 12.83 11.98 13.51
CA LEU A 116 11.82 11.05 14.04
C LEU A 116 11.00 10.41 12.91
N PHE A 117 10.63 11.17 11.87
CA PHE A 117 9.92 10.67 10.71
C PHE A 117 10.74 9.64 9.92
N LEU A 118 12.02 9.92 9.67
CA LEU A 118 12.93 8.98 9.00
C LEU A 118 13.16 7.72 9.84
N LEU A 119 13.23 7.85 11.17
CA LEU A 119 13.34 6.73 12.09
C LEU A 119 12.08 5.85 12.03
N GLU A 120 10.89 6.43 12.08
CA GLU A 120 9.61 5.70 11.99
C GLU A 120 9.44 5.00 10.64
N MET A 121 9.71 5.71 9.54
CA MET A 121 9.71 5.13 8.19
C MET A 121 10.75 4.01 8.06
N GLY A 122 11.94 4.17 8.65
CA GLY A 122 12.99 3.16 8.66
C GLY A 122 12.64 1.91 9.48
N MET A 123 12.03 2.07 10.65
CA MET A 123 11.52 0.95 11.46
C MET A 123 10.40 0.22 10.73
N THR A 124 9.48 0.96 10.10
CA THR A 124 8.40 0.40 9.29
C THR A 124 8.97 -0.38 8.10
N ALA A 125 9.92 0.20 7.37
CA ALA A 125 10.61 -0.45 6.26
C ALA A 125 11.27 -1.77 6.70
N SER A 126 12.00 -1.77 7.83
CA SER A 126 12.66 -2.97 8.37
C SER A 126 11.68 -4.09 8.75
N ARG A 127 10.54 -3.73 9.35
CA ARG A 127 9.47 -4.70 9.67
C ARG A 127 8.89 -5.31 8.40
N ARG A 128 8.60 -4.49 7.40
CA ARG A 128 8.00 -4.93 6.12
C ARG A 128 8.97 -5.64 5.19
N LEU A 129 10.28 -5.40 5.31
CA LEU A 129 11.31 -6.07 4.50
C LEU A 129 11.30 -7.60 4.73
N LYS A 130 10.86 -8.06 5.90
CA LYS A 130 10.69 -9.50 6.19
C LYS A 130 9.62 -10.14 5.29
N ASP A 131 8.53 -9.41 5.02
CA ASP A 131 7.42 -9.86 4.18
C ASP A 131 7.85 -9.98 2.72
N LEU A 132 8.90 -9.26 2.30
CA LEU A 132 9.43 -9.31 0.93
C LEU A 132 10.02 -10.68 0.57
N LYS A 133 10.46 -11.46 1.55
CA LYS A 133 11.06 -12.79 1.31
C LYS A 133 10.07 -13.78 0.68
N THR A 134 8.76 -13.57 0.84
CA THR A 134 7.72 -14.42 0.27
C THR A 134 7.40 -14.09 -1.19
N ALA A 135 7.82 -12.91 -1.69
CA ALA A 135 7.53 -12.43 -3.04
C ALA A 135 8.37 -13.08 -4.16
N GLY A 136 9.47 -13.75 -3.79
CA GLY A 136 10.41 -14.36 -4.72
C GLY A 136 11.43 -13.39 -5.34
N PRO A 137 12.52 -13.91 -5.92
CA PRO A 137 13.67 -13.11 -6.37
C PRO A 137 13.36 -12.20 -7.57
N GLY A 138 12.45 -12.60 -8.46
CA GLY A 138 12.07 -11.79 -9.63
C GLY A 138 11.42 -10.47 -9.25
N PHE A 139 10.57 -10.48 -8.21
CA PHE A 139 9.92 -9.28 -7.71
C PHE A 139 10.91 -8.32 -7.04
N ILE A 140 11.89 -8.85 -6.30
CA ILE A 140 12.96 -8.07 -5.69
C ILE A 140 13.80 -7.38 -6.78
N LEU A 141 14.17 -8.12 -7.82
CA LEU A 141 14.93 -7.57 -8.93
C LEU A 141 14.15 -6.45 -9.64
N PHE A 142 12.86 -6.65 -9.87
CA PHE A 142 11.99 -5.61 -10.42
C PHE A 142 11.96 -4.35 -9.54
N GLY A 143 11.77 -4.51 -8.22
CA GLY A 143 11.73 -3.38 -7.28
C GLY A 143 13.04 -2.60 -7.15
N LEU A 144 14.17 -3.19 -7.56
CA LEU A 144 15.47 -2.53 -7.67
C LEU A 144 15.72 -1.91 -9.05
N LEU A 145 15.27 -2.55 -10.14
CA LEU A 145 15.50 -2.05 -11.49
C LEU A 145 14.53 -0.93 -11.89
N ALA A 146 13.25 -1.06 -11.51
CA ALA A 146 12.22 -0.10 -11.89
C ALA A 146 12.54 1.35 -11.45
N PRO A 147 12.99 1.63 -10.21
CA PRO A 147 13.35 2.98 -9.79
C PRO A 147 14.43 3.61 -10.67
N ASN A 148 15.46 2.84 -11.04
CA ASN A 148 16.54 3.35 -11.89
C ASN A 148 16.05 3.70 -13.30
N LEU A 149 15.15 2.87 -13.85
CA LEU A 149 14.54 3.12 -15.15
C LEU A 149 13.72 4.43 -15.13
N PHE A 150 12.83 4.58 -14.14
CA PHE A 150 12.00 5.78 -14.01
C PHE A 150 12.81 7.03 -13.66
N ALA A 151 13.84 6.91 -12.82
CA ALA A 151 14.77 7.99 -12.53
C ALA A 151 15.44 8.52 -13.81
N THR A 152 15.97 7.60 -14.62
CA THR A 152 16.67 7.93 -15.86
C THR A 152 15.72 8.60 -16.86
N LEU A 153 14.49 8.09 -17.00
CA LEU A 153 13.45 8.72 -17.82
C LEU A 153 13.10 10.13 -17.30
N GLY A 154 13.02 10.31 -15.99
CA GLY A 154 12.83 11.62 -15.37
C GLY A 154 13.95 12.59 -15.70
N ILE A 155 15.21 12.16 -15.59
CA ILE A 155 16.39 12.98 -15.94
C ILE A 155 16.35 13.38 -17.42
N ILE A 156 16.09 12.41 -18.31
CA ILE A 156 15.99 12.66 -19.76
C ILE A 156 14.86 13.66 -20.05
N THR A 157 13.72 13.51 -19.39
CA THR A 157 12.57 14.41 -19.59
C THR A 157 12.89 15.83 -19.12
N ALA A 158 13.48 15.97 -17.93
CA ALA A 158 13.92 17.27 -17.40
C ALA A 158 14.97 17.92 -18.31
N HIS A 159 15.88 17.12 -18.86
CA HIS A 159 16.92 17.59 -19.76
C HIS A 159 16.37 18.01 -21.12
N THR A 160 15.47 17.23 -21.68
CA THR A 160 14.75 17.56 -22.92
C THR A 160 13.95 18.84 -22.74
N TYR A 161 13.26 19.01 -21.61
CA TYR A 161 12.54 20.24 -21.30
C TYR A 161 13.48 21.45 -21.20
N ALA A 162 14.60 21.30 -20.50
CA ALA A 162 15.62 22.35 -20.36
C ALA A 162 16.19 22.76 -21.72
N HIS A 163 16.43 21.78 -22.59
CA HIS A 163 16.90 21.99 -23.96
C HIS A 163 15.86 22.70 -24.84
N LEU A 164 14.58 22.32 -24.76
CA LEU A 164 13.50 22.98 -25.52
C LEU A 164 13.21 24.41 -25.07
N THR A 165 13.38 24.69 -23.77
CA THR A 165 13.07 26.00 -23.18
C THR A 165 14.29 26.92 -23.06
N HIS A 166 15.48 26.44 -23.42
CA HIS A 166 16.76 27.11 -23.21
C HIS A 166 16.98 27.56 -21.75
N PHE A 167 16.35 26.87 -20.80
CA PHE A 167 16.44 27.20 -19.38
C PHE A 167 17.39 26.24 -18.66
N HIS A 168 18.46 26.79 -18.09
CA HIS A 168 19.49 25.99 -17.44
C HIS A 168 19.08 25.65 -16.00
N PHE A 169 18.75 24.38 -15.77
CA PHE A 169 18.52 23.87 -14.41
C PHE A 169 19.83 23.58 -13.67
N LYS A 170 19.79 23.79 -12.35
CA LYS A 170 20.85 23.33 -11.45
C LYS A 170 20.85 21.80 -11.36
N PRO A 171 21.99 21.14 -11.09
CA PRO A 171 22.05 19.68 -10.93
C PRO A 171 21.04 19.13 -9.91
N GLY A 172 20.81 19.87 -8.82
CA GLY A 172 19.83 19.51 -7.79
C GLY A 172 18.41 19.32 -8.33
N THR A 173 18.00 20.11 -9.33
CA THR A 173 16.65 20.00 -9.93
C THR A 173 16.46 18.68 -10.66
N TYR A 174 17.47 18.24 -11.42
CA TYR A 174 17.44 16.94 -12.11
C TYR A 174 17.34 15.80 -11.11
N ILE A 175 18.13 15.84 -10.04
CA ILE A 175 18.17 14.79 -9.02
C ILE A 175 16.83 14.72 -8.27
N LEU A 176 16.28 15.88 -7.85
CA LEU A 176 14.99 15.92 -7.17
C LEU A 176 13.88 15.37 -8.05
N PHE A 177 13.84 15.75 -9.33
CA PHE A 177 12.85 15.23 -10.27
C PHE A 177 13.03 13.73 -10.53
N ALA A 178 14.27 13.26 -10.67
CA ALA A 178 14.58 11.84 -10.82
C ALA A 178 14.08 11.01 -9.63
N VAL A 179 14.32 11.48 -8.40
CA VAL A 179 13.85 10.82 -7.18
C VAL A 179 12.33 10.81 -7.10
N LEU A 180 11.65 11.89 -7.52
CA LEU A 180 10.19 11.92 -7.60
C LEU A 180 9.66 10.87 -8.60
N CYS A 181 10.31 10.71 -9.76
CA CYS A 181 9.95 9.69 -10.73
C CYS A 181 10.25 8.26 -10.24
N ALA A 182 11.33 8.08 -9.46
CA ALA A 182 11.79 6.79 -8.96
C ALA A 182 11.04 6.32 -7.69
N ALA A 183 10.29 7.20 -7.04
CA ALA A 183 9.60 6.91 -5.79
C ALA A 183 8.39 6.00 -6.03
N ALA A 184 8.22 5.00 -5.16
CA ALA A 184 7.03 4.17 -5.13
C ALA A 184 5.99 4.77 -4.16
N SER A 185 4.72 4.78 -4.57
CA SER A 185 3.63 5.24 -3.70
C SER A 185 3.29 4.17 -2.66
N TYR A 186 3.33 4.53 -1.38
CA TYR A 186 2.93 3.66 -0.26
C TYR A 186 1.57 4.04 0.34
N ILE A 187 0.98 5.17 -0.09
CA ILE A 187 -0.28 5.70 0.44
C ILE A 187 -1.46 5.22 -0.40
N ALA A 188 -1.40 5.38 -1.72
CA ALA A 188 -2.52 5.08 -2.62
C ALA A 188 -2.55 3.61 -3.05
N VAL A 189 -1.40 2.95 -3.13
CA VAL A 189 -1.26 1.60 -3.71
C VAL A 189 -2.07 0.54 -2.94
N PRO A 190 -2.08 0.49 -1.59
CA PRO A 190 -2.88 -0.51 -0.88
C PRO A 190 -4.39 -0.32 -1.09
N ALA A 191 -4.86 0.93 -1.17
CA ALA A 191 -6.26 1.23 -1.42
C ALA A 191 -6.69 0.80 -2.82
N VAL A 192 -5.88 1.12 -3.83
CA VAL A 192 -6.14 0.71 -5.22
C VAL A 192 -6.07 -0.81 -5.38
N GLN A 193 -5.11 -1.48 -4.74
CA GLN A 193 -4.98 -2.92 -4.86
C GLN A 193 -6.16 -3.67 -4.23
N ARG A 194 -6.66 -3.20 -3.08
CA ARG A 194 -7.88 -3.75 -2.47
C ARG A 194 -9.10 -3.63 -3.40
N LEU A 195 -9.18 -2.54 -4.16
CA LEU A 195 -10.26 -2.30 -5.12
C LEU A 195 -10.12 -3.13 -6.41
N ALA A 196 -8.88 -3.30 -6.91
CA ALA A 196 -8.62 -3.94 -8.20
C ALA A 196 -8.43 -5.46 -8.11
N ILE A 197 -7.77 -5.95 -7.05
CA ILE A 197 -7.48 -7.37 -6.83
C ILE A 197 -7.65 -7.69 -5.33
N PRO A 198 -8.90 -7.92 -4.86
CA PRO A 198 -9.20 -8.11 -3.44
C PRO A 198 -8.48 -9.32 -2.82
N GLU A 199 -8.20 -10.35 -3.63
CA GLU A 199 -7.52 -11.57 -3.17
C GLU A 199 -6.00 -11.41 -3.03
N ALA A 200 -5.42 -10.31 -3.52
CA ALA A 200 -3.98 -10.07 -3.42
C ALA A 200 -3.60 -9.50 -2.04
N SER A 201 -2.54 -10.01 -1.44
CA SER A 201 -2.07 -9.51 -0.15
C SER A 201 -1.65 -8.03 -0.25
N PRO A 202 -2.26 -7.12 0.54
CA PRO A 202 -1.93 -5.70 0.50
C PRO A 202 -0.53 -5.40 1.09
N THR A 203 0.07 -6.40 1.74
CA THR A 203 1.35 -6.30 2.44
C THR A 203 2.54 -6.28 1.48
N LEU A 204 2.48 -7.03 0.37
CA LEU A 204 3.60 -7.16 -0.57
C LEU A 204 3.99 -5.85 -1.28
N PRO A 205 3.05 -5.06 -1.84
CA PRO A 205 3.38 -3.76 -2.42
C PRO A 205 3.90 -2.77 -1.39
N LEU A 206 3.37 -2.81 -0.17
CA LEU A 206 3.81 -1.94 0.92
C LEU A 206 5.26 -2.29 1.33
N ALA A 207 5.57 -3.58 1.42
CA ALA A 207 6.93 -4.08 1.66
C ALA A 207 7.90 -3.71 0.53
N ALA A 208 7.46 -3.80 -0.72
CA ALA A 208 8.25 -3.40 -1.88
C ALA A 208 8.56 -1.90 -1.85
N SER A 209 7.53 -1.07 -1.65
CA SER A 209 7.63 0.38 -1.69
C SER A 209 8.50 0.93 -0.54
N LEU A 210 8.18 0.59 0.71
CA LEU A 210 8.88 1.11 1.89
C LEU A 210 10.15 0.33 2.23
N GLY A 211 10.12 -1.00 2.15
CA GLY A 211 11.24 -1.86 2.55
C GLY A 211 12.36 -1.87 1.53
N LEU A 212 12.03 -2.03 0.24
CA LEU A 212 13.02 -2.21 -0.82
C LEU A 212 13.29 -0.91 -1.59
N THR A 213 12.30 -0.38 -2.29
CA THR A 213 12.48 0.75 -3.22
C THR A 213 12.91 2.02 -2.49
N PHE A 214 12.27 2.37 -1.37
CA PHE A 214 12.66 3.54 -0.60
C PHE A 214 14.08 3.42 -0.04
N SER A 215 14.39 2.31 0.66
CA SER A 215 15.72 2.05 1.21
C SER A 215 16.81 2.09 0.12
N TYR A 216 16.54 1.47 -1.03
CA TYR A 216 17.44 1.51 -2.19
C TYR A 216 17.62 2.94 -2.71
N ASN A 217 16.54 3.69 -2.92
CA ASN A 217 16.59 5.04 -3.44
C ASN A 217 17.45 5.96 -2.55
N VAL A 218 17.27 5.87 -1.24
CA VAL A 218 18.02 6.72 -0.29
C VAL A 218 19.49 6.33 -0.21
N THR A 219 19.81 5.04 -0.20
CA THR A 219 21.19 4.55 0.03
C THR A 219 22.05 4.52 -1.24
N ILE A 220 21.49 4.04 -2.36
CA ILE A 220 22.21 3.78 -3.61
C ILE A 220 21.67 4.63 -4.76
N GLY A 221 20.34 4.76 -4.85
CA GLY A 221 19.68 5.45 -5.95
C GLY A 221 20.12 6.91 -6.10
N ILE A 222 20.07 7.70 -5.03
CA ILE A 222 20.47 9.13 -5.08
C ILE A 222 21.91 9.32 -5.59
N PRO A 223 22.95 8.66 -5.02
CA PRO A 223 24.29 8.71 -5.57
C PRO A 223 24.37 8.32 -7.05
N LEU A 224 23.66 7.26 -7.45
CA LEU A 224 23.63 6.80 -8.83
C LEU A 224 22.97 7.81 -9.78
N TYR A 225 21.86 8.42 -9.37
CA TYR A 225 21.14 9.42 -10.16
C TYR A 225 21.96 10.69 -10.36
N ILE A 226 22.80 11.06 -9.38
CA ILE A 226 23.76 12.16 -9.52
C ILE A 226 24.74 11.89 -10.66
N GLU A 227 25.33 10.69 -10.72
CA GLU A 227 26.28 10.33 -11.77
C GLU A 227 25.60 10.24 -13.13
N ILE A 228 24.40 9.64 -13.21
CA ILE A 228 23.62 9.59 -14.47
C ILE A 228 23.30 10.99 -14.98
N ALA A 229 22.83 11.89 -14.10
CA ALA A 229 22.54 13.27 -14.46
C ALA A 229 23.80 14.02 -14.94
N ARG A 230 24.94 13.81 -14.27
CA ARG A 230 26.22 14.37 -14.69
C ARG A 230 26.62 13.90 -16.08
N VAL A 231 26.55 12.59 -16.35
CA VAL A 231 26.89 12.02 -17.65
C VAL A 231 26.01 12.59 -18.75
N ILE A 232 24.68 12.64 -18.54
CA ILE A 232 23.74 13.17 -19.54
C ILE A 232 24.00 14.65 -19.82
N THR A 233 24.13 15.47 -18.78
CA THR A 233 24.35 16.92 -18.94
C THR A 233 25.70 17.27 -19.54
N GLN A 234 26.72 16.44 -19.36
CA GLN A 234 28.03 16.61 -20.00
C GLN A 234 28.02 16.20 -21.48
N HIS A 235 27.34 15.11 -21.84
CA HIS A 235 27.28 14.63 -23.22
C HIS A 235 26.33 15.48 -24.09
N PHE A 236 25.30 16.05 -23.48
CA PHE A 236 24.33 16.92 -24.13
C PHE A 236 24.32 18.29 -23.43
N PRO A 237 25.32 19.14 -23.67
CA PRO A 237 25.30 20.48 -23.09
C PRO A 237 24.15 21.29 -23.68
N ILE A 238 23.40 21.96 -22.80
CA ILE A 238 22.39 22.94 -23.21
C ILE A 238 23.17 24.18 -23.65
N GLY A 239 23.05 24.54 -24.93
CA GLY A 239 23.74 25.67 -25.57
C GLY A 239 23.05 27.00 -25.37
#